data_AF-A0A1Y1MFZ6-F1
#
_entry.id   AF-A0A1Y1MFZ6-F1
#
_cell.length_a   1.000
_cell.length_b   1.000
_cell.length_c   1.000
_cell.angle_alpha   90.00
_cell.angle_beta   90.00
_cell.angle_gamma   90.00
#
_symmetry.space_group_name_H-M   'P 1'
#
loop_
_entity.id
_entity.type
_entity.pdbx_description
1 polymer ?
#
loop_
_entity_poly.entity_id
_entity_poly.type
_entity_poly.pdbx_seq_one_letter_code
_entity_poly.pdbx_strand_id
1 'polypeptide(L)'
;MANENTFRKNSSQNSEEEDAVQLFAKQMLQSRFFIGSFQEKRYVANVESYRDVILVSNEEADLIRDLEAVKKRVCGFYTDHWIGISDPSIIGTPSGYAIWTEAPAEIFGKYWYKIRKVQFRHKEVLLKLKIIRPVGVGDSFSKTFLSAEKTEFSKKDTTSSLSWFFKTIVTLNNAVESIRFLSVLFVAMLTGLVKFLEYFGDFTLKLLRETSHLVTALTPTLIACINLIAKIIGGFYLLILSMWKTRTPTTVYQSPYVTQTKPMLMGGPNYNTVYYKRALDAPNYRRQTSGGVIITPLD
;
A
#
# COMPACT_ATOMS: atom_id res chain seq x y z
N MET A 1 36.08 24.14 -40.60
CA MET A 1 34.91 25.03 -40.45
C MET A 1 33.71 24.63 -41.33
N ALA A 2 33.86 24.13 -42.56
CA ALA A 2 32.69 23.75 -43.38
C ALA A 2 31.82 22.61 -42.79
N ASN A 3 32.43 21.54 -42.26
CA ASN A 3 31.68 20.36 -41.78
C ASN A 3 30.80 20.60 -40.54
N GLU A 4 31.13 21.58 -39.70
CA GLU A 4 30.46 21.80 -38.41
C GLU A 4 29.07 22.43 -38.60
N ASN A 5 28.92 23.31 -39.60
CA ASN A 5 27.64 23.87 -39.99
C ASN A 5 26.72 22.84 -40.67
N THR A 6 27.28 21.94 -41.48
CA THR A 6 26.51 20.84 -42.09
C THR A 6 26.01 19.85 -41.03
N PHE A 7 26.86 19.51 -40.06
CA PHE A 7 26.48 18.63 -38.95
C PHE A 7 25.36 19.25 -38.08
N ARG A 8 25.49 20.53 -37.71
CA ARG A 8 24.42 21.24 -36.98
C ARG A 8 23.12 21.28 -37.78
N LYS A 9 23.17 21.60 -39.07
CA LYS A 9 21.97 21.69 -39.92
C LYS A 9 21.24 20.34 -40.06
N ASN A 10 21.99 19.25 -40.23
CA ASN A 10 21.41 17.91 -40.24
C ASN A 10 20.80 17.53 -38.88
N SER A 11 21.44 17.92 -37.76
CA SER A 11 20.89 17.64 -36.42
C SER A 11 19.58 18.38 -36.13
N SER A 12 19.43 19.63 -36.59
CA SER A 12 18.17 20.39 -36.44
C SER A 12 17.07 19.86 -37.36
N GLN A 13 17.39 19.52 -38.62
CA GLN A 13 16.39 18.96 -39.54
C GLN A 13 15.87 17.60 -39.08
N ASN A 14 16.75 16.71 -38.59
CA ASN A 14 16.31 15.43 -38.01
C ASN A 14 15.40 15.63 -36.78
N SER A 15 15.65 16.65 -35.96
CA SER A 15 14.79 16.96 -34.80
C SER A 15 13.41 17.47 -35.23
N GLU A 16 13.32 18.32 -36.25
CA GLU A 16 12.05 18.83 -36.79
C GLU A 16 11.22 17.72 -37.44
N GLU A 17 11.87 16.81 -38.17
CA GLU A 17 11.22 15.63 -38.76
C GLU A 17 10.78 14.62 -37.69
N GLU A 18 11.58 14.40 -36.64
CA GLU A 18 11.21 13.57 -35.50
C GLU A 18 9.94 14.10 -34.82
N ASP A 19 9.92 15.39 -34.49
CA ASP A 19 8.76 16.06 -33.89
C ASP A 19 7.52 15.96 -34.79
N ALA A 20 7.67 16.10 -36.11
CA ALA A 20 6.57 15.93 -37.06
C ALA A 20 6.02 14.50 -37.10
N VAL A 21 6.88 13.47 -37.04
CA VAL A 21 6.46 12.05 -36.95
C VAL A 21 5.76 11.78 -35.61
N GLN A 22 6.32 12.29 -34.51
CA GLN A 22 5.69 12.15 -33.20
C GLN A 22 4.34 12.88 -33.12
N LEU A 23 4.23 14.08 -33.70
CA LEU A 23 2.98 14.86 -33.74
C LEU A 23 1.91 14.13 -34.55
N PHE A 24 2.25 13.60 -35.72
CA PHE A 24 1.34 12.79 -36.54
C PHE A 24 0.78 11.58 -35.76
N ALA A 25 1.66 10.80 -35.12
CA ALA A 25 1.22 9.64 -34.34
C ALA A 25 0.29 10.05 -33.16
N LYS A 26 0.61 11.15 -32.48
CA LYS A 26 -0.23 11.72 -31.41
C LYS A 26 -1.59 12.16 -31.98
N GLN A 27 -1.65 12.88 -33.10
CA GLN A 27 -2.89 13.36 -33.71
C GLN A 27 -3.79 12.23 -34.21
N MET A 28 -3.24 11.19 -34.82
CA MET A 28 -4.02 10.06 -35.37
C MET A 28 -4.62 9.16 -34.28
N LEU A 29 -3.83 8.83 -33.25
CA LEU A 29 -4.21 7.80 -32.27
C LEU A 29 -4.72 8.37 -30.94
N GLN A 30 -4.29 9.55 -30.51
CA GLN A 30 -4.66 10.06 -29.19
C GLN A 30 -6.16 10.36 -29.12
N SER A 31 -6.77 10.00 -28.00
CA SER A 31 -8.21 10.08 -27.74
C SER A 31 -9.12 9.21 -28.61
N ARG A 32 -8.58 8.36 -29.51
CA ARG A 32 -9.38 7.31 -30.17
C ARG A 32 -9.93 6.32 -29.14
N PHE A 33 -11.12 5.79 -29.44
CA PHE A 33 -11.84 4.78 -28.67
C PHE A 33 -11.87 3.50 -29.49
N PHE A 34 -11.80 2.33 -28.84
CA PHE A 34 -11.98 1.05 -29.51
C PHE A 34 -12.40 -0.06 -28.56
N ILE A 35 -13.01 -1.11 -29.12
CA ILE A 35 -13.25 -2.40 -28.45
C ILE A 35 -12.02 -3.30 -28.63
N GLY A 36 -11.51 -3.83 -27.53
CA GLY A 36 -10.45 -4.86 -27.55
C GLY A 36 -10.62 -5.92 -26.47
N SER A 37 -9.90 -7.02 -26.61
CA SER A 37 -9.80 -8.09 -25.60
C SER A 37 -8.36 -8.27 -25.15
N PHE A 38 -8.11 -8.28 -23.84
CA PHE A 38 -6.84 -8.73 -23.30
C PHE A 38 -6.67 -10.23 -23.60
N GLN A 39 -5.50 -10.62 -24.12
CA GLN A 39 -5.14 -12.00 -24.42
C GLN A 39 -4.16 -12.55 -23.38
N GLU A 40 -2.97 -11.95 -23.29
CA GLU A 40 -1.89 -12.43 -22.44
C GLU A 40 -0.89 -11.31 -22.10
N LYS A 41 -0.04 -11.57 -21.11
CA LYS A 41 1.16 -10.78 -20.81
C LYS A 41 2.38 -11.52 -21.36
N ARG A 42 3.15 -10.89 -22.25
CA ARG A 42 4.31 -11.50 -22.91
C ARG A 42 5.58 -10.69 -22.69
N TYR A 43 6.71 -11.37 -22.53
CA TYR A 43 8.03 -10.73 -22.45
C TYR A 43 8.52 -10.28 -23.84
N VAL A 44 8.97 -9.04 -23.95
CA VAL A 44 9.53 -8.48 -25.19
C VAL A 44 11.03 -8.25 -25.00
N ALA A 45 11.86 -9.07 -25.65
CA ALA A 45 13.31 -9.04 -25.50
C ALA A 45 13.92 -7.67 -25.87
N ASN A 46 13.47 -7.02 -26.95
CA ASN A 46 13.97 -5.72 -27.41
C ASN A 46 13.85 -4.58 -26.37
N VAL A 47 12.95 -4.71 -25.41
CA VAL A 47 12.68 -3.72 -24.35
C VAL A 47 12.91 -4.31 -22.96
N GLU A 48 13.41 -5.55 -22.89
CA GLU A 48 13.71 -6.31 -21.67
C GLU A 48 12.56 -6.35 -20.63
N SER A 49 11.31 -6.27 -21.09
CA SER A 49 10.16 -5.99 -20.22
C SER A 49 8.88 -6.70 -20.68
N TYR A 50 7.97 -6.95 -19.74
CA TYR A 50 6.66 -7.54 -20.04
C TYR A 50 5.69 -6.49 -20.60
N ARG A 51 4.90 -6.91 -21.58
CA ARG A 51 3.88 -6.09 -22.25
C ARG A 51 2.57 -6.86 -22.31
N ASP A 52 1.47 -6.14 -22.15
CA ASP A 52 0.11 -6.65 -22.16
C ASP A 52 -0.43 -6.61 -23.59
N VAL A 53 -0.84 -7.77 -24.11
CA VAL A 53 -1.30 -7.94 -25.49
C VAL A 53 -2.81 -7.78 -25.54
N ILE A 54 -3.28 -6.72 -26.19
CA ILE A 54 -4.70 -6.44 -26.39
C ILE A 54 -5.03 -6.57 -27.88
N LEU A 55 -5.87 -7.54 -28.20
CA LEU A 55 -6.38 -7.75 -29.55
C LEU A 55 -7.49 -6.72 -29.83
N VAL A 56 -7.39 -5.98 -30.92
CA VAL A 56 -8.40 -5.02 -31.39
C VAL A 56 -9.54 -5.78 -32.08
N SER A 57 -10.79 -5.36 -31.89
CA SER A 57 -11.93 -5.94 -32.61
C SER A 57 -11.82 -5.70 -34.11
N ASN A 58 -12.10 -6.71 -34.93
CA ASN A 58 -12.11 -6.57 -36.41
C ASN A 58 -13.19 -5.60 -36.92
N GLU A 59 -14.15 -5.24 -36.08
CA GLU A 59 -15.17 -4.22 -36.36
C GLU A 59 -14.58 -2.79 -36.41
N GLU A 60 -13.43 -2.56 -35.77
CA GLU A 60 -12.79 -1.23 -35.62
C GLU A 60 -11.90 -0.89 -36.83
N ALA A 61 -12.44 -1.05 -38.03
CA ALA A 61 -11.71 -0.88 -39.30
C ALA A 61 -11.06 0.50 -39.47
N ASP A 62 -11.64 1.55 -38.89
CA ASP A 62 -11.09 2.91 -38.90
C ASP A 62 -9.82 3.01 -38.05
N LEU A 63 -9.84 2.45 -36.83
CA LEU A 63 -8.65 2.43 -35.97
C LEU A 63 -7.54 1.56 -36.59
N ILE A 64 -7.90 0.43 -37.19
CA ILE A 64 -6.94 -0.47 -37.84
C ILE A 64 -6.16 0.27 -38.94
N ARG A 65 -6.85 1.05 -39.79
CA ARG A 65 -6.22 1.89 -40.82
C ARG A 65 -5.32 2.97 -40.23
N ASP A 66 -5.76 3.63 -39.15
CA ASP A 66 -4.94 4.64 -38.45
C ASP A 66 -3.67 4.02 -37.82
N LEU A 67 -3.79 2.84 -37.21
CA LEU A 67 -2.67 2.09 -36.63
C LEU A 67 -1.65 1.68 -37.70
N GLU A 68 -2.11 1.16 -38.84
CA GLU A 68 -1.25 0.77 -39.96
C GLU A 68 -0.52 1.99 -40.56
N ALA A 69 -1.22 3.11 -40.76
CA ALA A 69 -0.64 4.35 -41.25
C ALA A 69 0.42 4.92 -40.30
N VAL A 70 0.16 4.91 -38.98
CA VAL A 70 1.14 5.33 -37.97
C VAL A 70 2.32 4.36 -37.91
N LYS A 71 2.08 3.05 -37.89
CA LYS A 71 3.14 2.04 -37.88
C LYS A 71 4.08 2.22 -39.08
N LYS A 72 3.53 2.36 -40.29
CA LYS A 72 4.31 2.58 -41.52
C LYS A 72 5.17 3.83 -41.44
N ARG A 73 4.63 4.95 -40.92
CA ARG A 73 5.38 6.21 -40.78
C ARG A 73 6.44 6.16 -39.68
N VAL A 74 6.17 5.48 -38.57
CA VAL A 74 7.11 5.33 -37.45
C VAL A 74 8.23 4.34 -37.82
N CYS A 75 7.94 3.18 -38.41
CA CYS A 75 8.96 2.26 -38.94
C CYS A 75 9.84 2.89 -40.03
N GLY A 76 9.28 3.82 -40.83
CA GLY A 76 10.03 4.52 -41.87
C GLY A 76 11.03 5.55 -41.34
N PHE A 77 10.91 5.97 -40.08
CA PHE A 77 11.80 6.94 -39.44
C PHE A 77 12.70 6.30 -38.36
N TYR A 78 12.13 5.44 -37.52
CA TYR A 78 12.85 4.75 -36.45
C TYR A 78 13.13 3.30 -36.85
N THR A 79 14.40 2.97 -37.12
CA THR A 79 14.85 1.59 -37.35
C THR A 79 14.98 0.79 -36.06
N ASP A 80 15.41 1.45 -34.98
CA ASP A 80 15.89 0.80 -33.76
C ASP A 80 14.85 0.78 -32.62
N HIS A 81 13.69 1.40 -32.83
CA HIS A 81 12.63 1.47 -31.82
C HIS A 81 11.65 0.31 -31.96
N TRP A 82 11.37 -0.38 -30.85
CA TRP A 82 10.29 -1.36 -30.81
C TRP A 82 8.93 -0.65 -30.76
N ILE A 83 7.99 -1.08 -31.61
CA ILE A 83 6.68 -0.44 -31.74
C ILE A 83 5.62 -1.38 -31.18
N GLY A 84 4.83 -0.91 -30.22
CA GLY A 84 3.75 -1.68 -29.58
C GLY A 84 2.51 -1.90 -30.44
N ILE A 85 2.67 -2.09 -31.75
CA ILE A 85 1.60 -2.34 -32.74
C ILE A 85 2.04 -3.52 -33.60
N SER A 86 1.22 -4.56 -33.69
CA SER A 86 1.49 -5.74 -34.51
C SER A 86 0.30 -6.10 -35.40
N ASP A 87 0.63 -6.62 -36.58
CA ASP A 87 -0.32 -6.95 -37.63
C ASP A 87 -0.64 -8.45 -37.55
N PRO A 88 -1.82 -8.89 -38.03
CA PRO A 88 -2.21 -10.30 -38.03
C PRO A 88 -1.23 -11.23 -38.78
N SER A 89 -0.39 -10.67 -39.66
CA SER A 89 0.57 -11.42 -40.50
C SER A 89 1.88 -11.78 -39.77
N ILE A 90 2.09 -11.34 -38.54
CA ILE A 90 3.35 -11.58 -37.80
C ILE A 90 3.31 -12.95 -37.10
N ILE A 91 4.39 -13.72 -37.24
CA ILE A 91 4.51 -15.05 -36.62
C ILE A 91 4.54 -14.89 -35.10
N GLY A 92 3.61 -15.57 -34.42
CA GLY A 92 3.51 -15.61 -32.96
C GLY A 92 2.52 -14.61 -32.34
N THR A 93 1.93 -13.68 -33.09
CA THR A 93 0.81 -12.85 -32.58
C THR A 93 -0.53 -13.59 -32.63
N PRO A 94 -1.47 -13.30 -31.70
CA PRO A 94 -2.85 -13.77 -31.81
C PRO A 94 -3.50 -13.23 -33.10
N SER A 95 -4.48 -13.97 -33.64
CA SER A 95 -5.09 -13.69 -34.94
C SER A 95 -5.88 -12.38 -34.96
N GLY A 96 -5.25 -11.29 -35.40
CA GLY A 96 -5.83 -9.96 -35.56
C GLY A 96 -4.79 -8.86 -35.32
N TYR A 97 -5.22 -7.60 -35.34
CA TYR A 97 -4.35 -6.48 -34.96
C TYR A 97 -4.19 -6.42 -33.44
N ALA A 98 -2.94 -6.32 -32.97
CA ALA A 98 -2.61 -6.34 -31.54
C ALA A 98 -1.88 -5.07 -31.11
N ILE A 99 -2.37 -4.47 -30.01
CA ILE A 99 -1.70 -3.36 -29.31
C ILE A 99 -1.00 -3.93 -28.08
N TRP A 100 0.25 -3.55 -27.89
CA TRP A 100 1.08 -3.93 -26.77
C TRP A 100 1.27 -2.73 -25.84
N THR A 101 0.85 -2.86 -24.59
CA THR A 101 0.79 -1.74 -23.62
C THR A 101 1.34 -2.14 -22.25
N GLU A 102 1.54 -1.15 -21.39
CA GLU A 102 1.54 -1.32 -19.94
C GLU A 102 0.08 -1.10 -19.47
N ALA A 103 -0.68 -2.16 -19.22
CA ALA A 103 -2.04 -2.05 -18.69
C ALA A 103 -2.01 -1.93 -17.15
N PRO A 104 -2.86 -1.12 -16.52
CA PRO A 104 -2.79 -0.86 -15.08
C PRO A 104 -3.32 -2.00 -14.19
N ALA A 105 -3.93 -3.05 -14.76
CA ALA A 105 -4.44 -4.22 -14.04
C ALA A 105 -4.64 -5.42 -14.99
N GLU A 106 -4.63 -6.63 -14.43
CA GLU A 106 -5.02 -7.86 -15.13
C GLU A 106 -6.54 -7.90 -15.32
N ILE A 107 -7.00 -7.37 -16.45
CA ILE A 107 -8.42 -7.29 -16.80
C ILE A 107 -8.76 -8.27 -17.93
N PHE A 108 -9.23 -9.45 -17.55
CA PHE A 108 -9.70 -10.45 -18.51
C PHE A 108 -11.02 -10.04 -19.16
N GLY A 109 -11.16 -10.30 -20.47
CA GLY A 109 -12.38 -10.06 -21.24
C GLY A 109 -12.29 -8.89 -22.23
N LYS A 110 -13.46 -8.50 -22.76
CA LYS A 110 -13.62 -7.41 -23.75
C LYS A 110 -13.95 -6.09 -23.05
N TYR A 111 -13.27 -5.01 -23.44
CA TYR A 111 -13.49 -3.67 -22.90
C TYR A 111 -13.45 -2.61 -23.99
N TRP A 112 -14.14 -1.50 -23.73
CA TRP A 112 -13.89 -0.22 -24.37
C TRP A 112 -12.62 0.40 -23.79
N TYR A 113 -11.64 0.66 -24.65
CA TYR A 113 -10.42 1.38 -24.34
C TYR A 113 -10.42 2.76 -24.98
N LYS A 114 -9.81 3.73 -24.30
CA LYS A 114 -9.39 5.02 -24.87
C LYS A 114 -7.88 5.09 -24.93
N ILE A 115 -7.31 5.45 -26.08
CA ILE A 115 -5.88 5.77 -26.18
C ILE A 115 -5.64 7.11 -25.47
N ARG A 116 -5.03 7.08 -24.28
CA ARG A 116 -4.82 8.28 -23.43
C ARG A 116 -3.63 9.10 -23.92
N LYS A 117 -2.53 8.45 -24.31
CA LYS A 117 -1.29 9.09 -24.75
C LYS A 117 -0.45 8.12 -25.60
N VAL A 118 0.13 8.62 -26.68
CA VAL A 118 1.25 7.97 -27.37
C VAL A 118 2.53 8.40 -26.66
N GLN A 119 3.32 7.44 -26.17
CA GLN A 119 4.61 7.68 -25.53
C GLN A 119 5.74 7.21 -26.44
N PHE A 120 6.61 8.15 -26.80
CA PHE A 120 7.92 7.86 -27.37
C PHE A 120 8.92 7.80 -26.22
N ARG A 121 9.63 6.67 -26.11
CA ARG A 121 10.74 6.44 -25.19
C ARG A 121 11.96 6.04 -26.04
N HIS A 122 13.16 6.14 -25.46
CA HIS A 122 14.45 6.00 -26.15
C HIS A 122 14.69 4.70 -26.97
N LYS A 123 13.86 3.67 -26.78
CA LYS A 123 13.88 2.39 -27.53
C LYS A 123 12.48 1.85 -27.85
N GLU A 124 11.40 2.56 -27.49
CA GLU A 124 10.04 2.06 -27.73
C GLU A 124 8.99 3.14 -27.99
N VAL A 125 7.98 2.77 -28.79
CA VAL A 125 6.76 3.56 -29.01
C VAL A 125 5.58 2.80 -28.39
N LEU A 126 5.06 3.33 -27.28
CA LEU A 126 4.06 2.69 -26.42
C LEU A 126 2.75 3.46 -26.41
N LEU A 127 1.63 2.77 -26.61
CA LEU A 127 0.28 3.34 -26.50
C LEU A 127 -0.25 3.15 -25.08
N LYS A 128 -0.41 4.24 -24.30
CA LYS A 128 -1.03 4.15 -22.97
C LYS A 128 -2.55 4.21 -23.07
N LEU A 129 -3.20 3.14 -22.64
CA LEU A 129 -4.65 2.99 -22.68
C LEU A 129 -5.31 3.38 -21.34
N LYS A 130 -6.58 3.80 -21.40
CA LYS A 130 -7.49 3.89 -20.26
C LYS A 130 -8.71 3.01 -20.54
N ILE A 131 -9.04 2.13 -19.60
CA ILE A 131 -10.26 1.33 -19.63
C ILE A 131 -11.46 2.24 -19.34
N ILE A 132 -12.56 2.06 -20.07
CA ILE A 132 -13.78 2.88 -19.95
C ILE A 132 -14.91 2.06 -19.33
N ARG A 133 -15.24 0.92 -19.93
CA ARG A 133 -16.32 0.00 -19.51
C ARG A 133 -16.12 -1.37 -20.16
N PRO A 134 -16.60 -2.47 -19.55
CA PRO A 134 -16.65 -3.78 -20.20
C PRO A 134 -17.59 -3.79 -21.42
N VAL A 135 -17.39 -4.75 -22.32
CA VAL A 135 -18.24 -5.03 -23.48
C VAL A 135 -18.85 -6.42 -23.34
N GLY A 136 -20.15 -6.47 -23.05
CA GLY A 136 -20.99 -7.61 -23.45
C GLY A 136 -20.69 -8.97 -22.80
N VAL A 137 -20.31 -9.03 -21.53
CA VAL A 137 -20.57 -10.18 -20.64
C VAL A 137 -21.03 -9.60 -19.31
N GLY A 138 -22.19 -10.04 -18.80
CA GLY A 138 -22.90 -9.34 -17.72
C GLY A 138 -22.09 -9.16 -16.44
N ASP A 139 -21.73 -7.92 -16.11
CA ASP A 139 -21.27 -7.33 -14.82
C ASP A 139 -20.35 -8.15 -13.88
N SER A 140 -19.68 -9.18 -14.39
CA SER A 140 -18.96 -10.16 -13.57
C SER A 140 -17.52 -9.76 -13.21
N PHE A 141 -17.02 -8.61 -13.66
CA PHE A 141 -15.66 -8.14 -13.37
C PHE A 141 -15.57 -6.73 -12.73
N SER A 142 -16.69 -6.00 -12.65
CA SER A 142 -16.69 -4.57 -12.25
C SER A 142 -16.57 -4.31 -10.74
N LYS A 143 -16.54 -5.35 -9.89
CA LYS A 143 -16.64 -5.19 -8.41
C LYS A 143 -15.34 -5.33 -7.61
N THR A 144 -14.23 -5.75 -8.21
CA THR A 144 -12.98 -6.00 -7.45
C THR A 144 -12.03 -4.80 -7.38
N PHE A 145 -12.17 -3.80 -8.28
CA PHE A 145 -11.19 -2.70 -8.41
C PHE A 145 -11.72 -1.27 -8.25
N LEU A 146 -13.00 -1.08 -7.89
CA LEU A 146 -13.60 0.25 -7.66
C LEU A 146 -14.33 0.38 -6.31
N SER A 147 -13.86 -0.32 -5.27
CA SER A 147 -14.27 -0.07 -3.88
C SER A 147 -13.58 1.17 -3.29
N ALA A 148 -13.73 2.32 -3.96
CA ALA A 148 -13.23 3.62 -3.51
C ALA A 148 -14.10 4.81 -3.95
N GLU A 149 -15.38 4.60 -4.32
CA GLU A 149 -16.33 5.72 -4.41
C GLU A 149 -17.75 5.30 -3.99
N LYS A 150 -18.36 6.09 -3.11
CA LYS A 150 -19.71 5.88 -2.60
C LYS A 150 -20.75 6.41 -3.60
N THR A 151 -21.58 5.54 -4.15
CA THR A 151 -22.95 5.92 -4.51
C THR A 151 -23.91 4.75 -4.32
N GLU A 152 -25.07 5.04 -3.73
CA GLU A 152 -26.14 4.07 -3.53
C GLU A 152 -26.77 3.69 -4.89
N PHE A 153 -27.09 2.40 -5.10
CA PHE A 153 -27.89 2.01 -6.27
C PHE A 153 -28.96 0.96 -5.93
N SER A 154 -30.06 1.04 -6.66
CA SER A 154 -31.35 0.44 -6.34
C SER A 154 -31.33 -1.09 -6.21
N LYS A 155 -32.01 -1.60 -5.18
CA LYS A 155 -31.96 -3.01 -4.75
C LYS A 155 -33.07 -3.89 -5.35
N LYS A 156 -33.80 -3.41 -6.37
CA LYS A 156 -35.10 -4.01 -6.79
C LYS A 156 -35.07 -4.91 -8.04
N ASP A 157 -34.10 -4.74 -8.94
CA ASP A 157 -34.10 -5.45 -10.24
C ASP A 157 -33.23 -6.73 -10.28
N THR A 158 -32.51 -7.02 -9.19
CA THR A 158 -31.59 -8.16 -9.11
C THR A 158 -32.31 -9.51 -8.94
N THR A 159 -33.52 -9.54 -8.36
CA THR A 159 -34.19 -10.80 -7.98
C THR A 159 -34.89 -11.50 -9.13
N SER A 160 -35.51 -10.75 -10.05
CA SER A 160 -36.09 -11.26 -11.30
C SER A 160 -35.02 -11.78 -12.25
N SER A 161 -33.88 -11.09 -12.32
CA SER A 161 -32.73 -11.49 -13.14
C SER A 161 -32.09 -12.79 -12.65
N LEU A 162 -32.04 -13.04 -11.34
CA LEU A 162 -31.45 -14.28 -10.82
C LEU A 162 -32.29 -15.53 -11.12
N SER A 163 -33.63 -15.44 -11.05
CA SER A 163 -34.50 -16.63 -11.16
C SER A 163 -34.49 -17.27 -12.55
N TRP A 164 -34.36 -16.49 -13.63
CA TRP A 164 -34.25 -17.05 -14.98
C TRP A 164 -32.89 -17.74 -15.21
N PHE A 165 -31.79 -17.19 -14.70
CA PHE A 165 -30.47 -17.84 -14.75
C PHE A 165 -30.47 -19.19 -14.00
N PHE A 166 -31.05 -19.26 -12.79
CA PHE A 166 -31.20 -20.53 -12.08
C PHE A 166 -32.03 -21.56 -12.87
N LYS A 167 -33.09 -21.13 -13.55
CA LYS A 167 -33.93 -22.02 -14.36
C LYS A 167 -33.23 -22.56 -15.62
N THR A 168 -32.24 -21.83 -16.15
CA THR A 168 -31.50 -22.22 -17.36
C THR A 168 -30.24 -23.05 -17.06
N ILE A 169 -29.57 -22.79 -15.93
CA ILE A 169 -28.29 -23.44 -15.58
C ILE A 169 -28.47 -24.77 -14.82
N VAL A 170 -29.58 -24.96 -14.11
CA VAL A 170 -29.85 -26.17 -13.31
C VAL A 170 -30.40 -27.30 -14.19
N THR A 171 -29.52 -27.95 -14.95
CA THR A 171 -29.77 -29.29 -15.50
C THR A 171 -29.56 -30.33 -14.38
N LEU A 172 -30.49 -31.27 -14.20
CA LEU A 172 -30.52 -32.15 -13.02
C LEU A 172 -29.24 -32.96 -12.80
N ASN A 173 -28.61 -33.45 -13.87
CA ASN A 173 -27.35 -34.20 -13.76
C ASN A 173 -26.21 -33.32 -13.24
N ASN A 174 -26.07 -32.11 -13.79
CA ASN A 174 -25.05 -31.13 -13.37
C ASN A 174 -25.28 -30.65 -11.94
N ALA A 175 -26.55 -30.59 -11.48
CA ALA A 175 -26.89 -30.24 -10.11
C ALA A 175 -26.39 -31.28 -9.10
N VAL A 176 -26.51 -32.58 -9.41
CA VAL A 176 -26.02 -33.67 -8.55
C VAL A 176 -24.50 -33.65 -8.45
N GLU A 177 -23.80 -33.44 -9.56
CA GLU A 177 -22.32 -33.29 -9.55
C GLU A 177 -21.87 -32.03 -8.80
N SER A 178 -22.59 -30.91 -8.96
CA SER A 178 -22.34 -29.67 -8.21
C SER A 178 -22.53 -29.86 -6.71
N ILE A 179 -23.53 -30.63 -6.27
CA ILE A 179 -23.74 -30.94 -4.84
C ILE A 179 -22.61 -31.81 -4.28
N ARG A 180 -22.08 -32.77 -5.06
CA ARG A 180 -20.93 -33.59 -4.66
C ARG A 180 -19.64 -32.77 -4.57
N PHE A 181 -19.42 -31.84 -5.49
CA PHE A 181 -18.30 -30.90 -5.40
C PHE A 181 -18.46 -29.97 -4.18
N LEU A 182 -19.67 -29.45 -3.95
CA LEU A 182 -19.98 -28.55 -2.84
C LEU A 182 -19.79 -29.22 -1.47
N SER A 183 -20.11 -30.50 -1.31
CA SER A 183 -19.89 -31.21 -0.05
C SER A 183 -18.40 -31.41 0.25
N VAL A 184 -17.59 -31.76 -0.75
CA VAL A 184 -16.12 -31.84 -0.61
C VAL A 184 -15.53 -30.46 -0.31
N LEU A 185 -15.98 -29.41 -0.99
CA LEU A 185 -15.57 -28.02 -0.74
C LEU A 185 -15.92 -27.58 0.69
N PHE A 186 -17.11 -27.94 1.18
CA PHE A 186 -17.55 -27.60 2.54
C PHE A 186 -16.70 -28.31 3.61
N VAL A 187 -16.38 -29.59 3.43
CA VAL A 187 -15.47 -30.31 4.33
C VAL A 187 -14.07 -29.69 4.30
N ALA A 188 -13.52 -29.40 3.11
CA ALA A 188 -12.22 -28.75 2.97
C ALA A 188 -12.18 -27.36 3.63
N MET A 189 -13.27 -26.58 3.49
CA MET A 189 -13.42 -25.27 4.13
C MET A 189 -13.47 -25.38 5.66
N LEU A 190 -14.18 -26.37 6.21
CA LEU A 190 -14.21 -26.63 7.65
C LEU A 190 -12.84 -27.06 8.19
N THR A 191 -12.16 -28.00 7.54
CA THR A 191 -10.81 -28.43 7.92
C THR A 191 -9.82 -27.27 7.84
N GLY A 192 -9.89 -26.48 6.77
CA GLY A 192 -9.10 -25.26 6.60
C GLY A 192 -9.37 -24.22 7.68
N LEU A 193 -10.64 -24.04 8.09
CA LEU A 193 -11.01 -23.12 9.16
C LEU A 193 -10.50 -23.58 10.53
N VAL A 194 -10.59 -24.87 10.86
CA VAL A 194 -10.03 -25.41 12.12
C VAL A 194 -8.52 -25.20 12.18
N LYS A 195 -7.79 -25.51 11.09
CA LYS A 195 -6.34 -25.28 11.04
C LYS A 195 -5.97 -23.80 11.00
N PHE A 196 -6.76 -22.96 10.35
CA PHE A 196 -6.58 -21.52 10.41
C PHE A 196 -6.73 -20.98 11.84
N LEU A 197 -7.75 -21.43 12.59
CA LEU A 197 -7.95 -21.01 13.99
C LEU A 197 -6.81 -21.48 14.91
N GLU A 198 -6.29 -22.69 14.71
CA GLU A 198 -5.11 -23.22 15.43
C GLU A 198 -3.87 -22.32 15.20
N TYR A 199 -3.50 -22.08 13.94
CA TYR A 199 -2.38 -21.19 13.61
C TYR A 199 -2.61 -19.73 14.01
N PHE A 200 -3.85 -19.22 13.91
CA PHE A 200 -4.19 -17.86 14.27
C PHE A 200 -4.15 -17.63 15.79
N GLY A 201 -4.55 -18.63 16.58
CA GLY A 201 -4.40 -18.64 18.03
C GLY A 201 -2.93 -18.58 18.46
N ASP A 202 -2.11 -19.47 17.92
CA ASP A 202 -0.65 -19.49 18.14
C ASP A 202 0.03 -18.19 17.73
N PHE A 203 -0.35 -17.63 16.58
CA PHE A 203 0.15 -16.34 16.11
C PHE A 203 -0.28 -15.20 17.04
N THR A 204 -1.54 -15.17 17.46
CA THR A 204 -2.08 -14.13 18.35
C THR A 204 -1.43 -14.18 19.73
N LEU A 205 -1.16 -15.37 20.28
CA LEU A 205 -0.43 -15.52 21.55
C LEU A 205 1.02 -15.04 21.45
N LYS A 206 1.71 -15.34 20.35
CA LYS A 206 3.07 -14.81 20.07
C LYS A 206 3.05 -13.30 19.89
N LEU A 207 2.11 -12.77 19.09
CA LEU A 207 1.92 -11.34 18.88
C LEU A 207 1.61 -10.61 20.19
N LEU A 208 0.76 -11.18 21.05
CA LEU A 208 0.41 -10.60 22.35
C LEU A 208 1.62 -10.57 23.30
N ARG A 209 2.45 -11.62 23.27
CA ARG A 209 3.71 -11.65 24.03
C ARG A 209 4.69 -10.58 23.56
N GLU A 210 4.93 -10.48 22.25
CA GLU A 210 5.85 -9.48 21.69
C GLU A 210 5.33 -8.04 21.86
N THR A 211 4.02 -7.81 21.72
CA THR A 211 3.42 -6.50 22.00
C THR A 211 3.42 -6.15 23.48
N SER A 212 3.32 -7.13 24.40
CA SER A 212 3.53 -6.91 25.84
C SER A 212 4.98 -6.48 26.13
N HIS A 213 5.97 -7.17 25.54
CA HIS A 213 7.37 -6.74 25.64
C HIS A 213 7.59 -5.34 25.05
N LEU A 214 7.00 -5.04 23.89
CA LEU A 214 7.03 -3.69 23.30
C LEU A 214 6.42 -2.64 24.23
N VAL A 215 5.23 -2.88 24.79
CA VAL A 215 4.57 -1.95 25.72
C VAL A 215 5.43 -1.73 26.96
N THR A 216 5.97 -2.78 27.58
CA THR A 216 6.86 -2.62 28.76
C THR A 216 8.14 -1.82 28.46
N ALA A 217 8.67 -1.91 27.24
CA ALA A 217 9.80 -1.08 26.79
C ALA A 217 9.38 0.36 26.42
N LEU A 218 8.19 0.56 25.88
CA LEU A 218 7.67 1.84 25.40
C LEU A 218 7.08 2.72 26.53
N THR A 219 6.50 2.11 27.58
CA THR A 219 5.94 2.84 28.72
C THR A 219 6.93 3.81 29.39
N PRO A 220 8.17 3.42 29.77
CA PRO A 220 9.11 4.36 30.39
C PRO A 220 9.57 5.48 29.45
N THR A 221 9.70 5.21 28.13
CA THR A 221 10.10 6.24 27.17
C THR A 221 8.99 7.26 26.93
N LEU A 222 7.73 6.83 26.84
CA LEU A 222 6.57 7.73 26.79
C LEU A 222 6.42 8.57 28.05
N ILE A 223 6.58 7.97 29.24
CA ILE A 223 6.55 8.70 30.52
C ILE A 223 7.67 9.75 30.57
N ALA A 224 8.87 9.43 30.10
CA ALA A 224 9.98 10.39 30.01
C ALA A 224 9.66 11.56 29.06
N CYS A 225 9.10 11.28 27.87
CA CYS A 225 8.67 12.31 26.92
C CYS A 225 7.56 13.22 27.49
N ILE A 226 6.55 12.65 28.16
CA ILE A 226 5.48 13.43 28.81
C ILE A 226 6.06 14.35 29.90
N ASN A 227 6.97 13.84 30.74
CA ASN A 227 7.64 14.63 31.76
C ASN A 227 8.54 15.74 31.18
N LEU A 228 9.18 15.50 30.05
CA LEU A 228 9.97 16.50 29.32
C LEU A 228 9.07 17.62 28.83
N ILE A 229 7.96 17.29 28.16
CA ILE A 229 6.97 18.26 27.67
C ILE A 229 6.38 19.07 28.84
N ALA A 230 5.99 18.41 29.94
CA ALA A 230 5.48 19.06 31.14
C ALA A 230 6.50 20.05 31.75
N LYS A 231 7.79 19.72 31.74
CA LYS A 231 8.86 20.62 32.19
C LYS A 231 9.09 21.80 31.24
N ILE A 232 9.02 21.60 29.92
CA ILE A 232 9.09 22.70 28.95
C ILE A 232 7.94 23.69 29.19
N ILE A 233 6.71 23.17 29.27
CA ILE A 233 5.50 23.98 29.49
C ILE A 233 5.58 24.70 30.84
N GLY A 234 5.91 24.00 31.93
CA GLY A 234 6.06 24.59 33.26
C GLY A 234 7.17 25.65 33.35
N GLY A 235 8.31 25.41 32.71
CA GLY A 235 9.39 26.39 32.59
C GLY A 235 8.97 27.63 31.80
N PHE A 236 8.22 27.47 30.71
CA PHE A 236 7.68 28.57 29.92
C PHE A 236 6.67 29.43 30.73
N TYR A 237 5.78 28.80 31.50
CA TYR A 237 4.90 29.51 32.43
C TYR A 237 5.68 30.28 33.52
N LEU A 238 6.76 29.71 34.06
CA LEU A 238 7.62 30.41 35.02
C LEU A 238 8.37 31.59 34.39
N LEU A 239 8.77 31.50 33.12
CA LEU A 239 9.36 32.63 32.40
C LEU A 239 8.35 33.78 32.23
N ILE A 240 7.11 33.48 31.82
CA ILE A 240 6.04 34.48 31.72
C ILE A 240 5.77 35.13 33.09
N LEU A 241 5.66 34.32 34.15
CA LEU A 241 5.48 34.80 35.52
C LEU A 241 6.62 35.73 35.96
N SER A 242 7.87 35.39 35.61
CA SER A 242 9.06 36.19 35.91
C SER A 242 9.11 37.51 35.12
N MET A 243 8.55 37.56 33.90
CA MET A 243 8.42 38.80 33.13
C MET A 243 7.37 39.76 33.71
N TRP A 244 6.29 39.25 34.31
CA TRP A 244 5.26 40.08 34.96
C TRP A 244 5.56 40.40 36.43
N LYS A 245 6.41 39.63 37.10
CA LYS A 245 6.84 39.94 38.46
C LYS A 245 7.87 41.07 38.46
N THR A 246 7.38 42.30 38.66
CA THR A 246 8.22 43.49 38.88
C THR A 246 9.30 43.19 39.93
N ARG A 247 10.56 43.52 39.62
CA ARG A 247 11.72 43.29 40.50
C ARG A 247 11.65 44.17 41.75
N THR A 248 10.97 43.71 42.80
CA THR A 248 11.25 44.19 44.15
C THR A 248 12.52 43.50 44.66
N PRO A 249 13.56 44.25 45.09
CA PRO A 249 14.77 43.63 45.63
C PRO A 249 14.44 42.93 46.95
N THR A 250 14.72 41.63 47.03
CA THR A 250 14.64 40.90 48.29
C THR A 250 15.75 41.42 49.21
N THR A 251 15.39 42.16 50.25
CA THR A 251 16.34 42.59 51.27
C THR A 251 16.86 41.37 52.02
N VAL A 252 18.16 41.09 51.87
CA VAL A 252 18.83 40.04 52.65
C VAL A 252 18.96 40.54 54.09
N TYR A 253 18.01 40.16 54.95
CA TYR A 253 18.18 40.31 56.39
C TYR A 253 19.23 39.30 56.88
N GLN A 254 20.49 39.74 56.90
CA GLN A 254 21.50 39.10 57.73
C GLN A 254 21.13 39.34 59.19
N SER A 255 20.92 38.27 59.96
CA SER A 255 20.79 38.35 61.42
C SER A 255 22.10 37.88 62.06
N PRO A 256 22.83 38.74 62.79
CA PRO A 256 24.08 38.39 63.44
C PRO A 256 23.86 37.87 64.87
N TYR A 257 24.52 36.75 65.19
CA TYR A 257 24.84 36.22 66.54
C TYR A 257 23.76 36.28 67.65
N VAL A 258 23.27 35.10 68.05
CA VAL A 258 22.89 34.84 69.45
C VAL A 258 23.61 33.59 69.94
N THR A 259 24.67 33.80 70.72
CA THR A 259 25.31 32.76 71.52
C THR A 259 24.55 32.65 72.84
N GLN A 260 23.97 31.49 73.19
CA GLN A 260 23.46 31.29 74.55
C GLN A 260 23.73 29.88 75.06
N THR A 261 24.14 29.80 76.33
CA THR A 261 24.85 28.66 76.93
C THR A 261 24.06 28.01 78.07
N LYS A 262 24.02 26.67 78.08
CA LYS A 262 23.86 25.80 79.29
C LYS A 262 22.51 25.93 80.05
N PRO A 263 22.16 25.03 81.03
CA PRO A 263 23.00 24.10 81.79
C PRO A 263 22.56 22.61 81.79
N MET A 264 23.22 21.81 82.63
CA MET A 264 22.96 20.38 82.90
C MET A 264 21.99 20.19 84.10
N LEU A 265 21.57 18.92 84.28
CA LEU A 265 21.02 18.26 85.49
C LEU A 265 19.49 18.09 85.61
N MET A 266 19.06 16.84 85.38
CA MET A 266 18.48 15.91 86.37
C MET A 266 17.19 16.29 87.14
N GLY A 267 16.12 15.51 86.92
CA GLY A 267 14.92 15.47 87.78
C GLY A 267 13.62 15.32 86.98
N GLY A 268 12.79 14.31 87.29
CA GLY A 268 11.42 14.15 86.73
C GLY A 268 10.35 14.86 87.58
N PRO A 269 9.06 14.42 87.59
CA PRO A 269 8.39 13.36 86.81
C PRO A 269 7.66 13.93 85.56
N ASN A 270 7.19 13.12 84.59
CA ASN A 270 5.80 12.60 84.50
C ASN A 270 4.74 13.67 84.90
N TYR A 271 3.72 14.02 84.11
CA TYR A 271 2.73 13.14 83.45
C TYR A 271 2.12 13.78 82.19
N ASN A 272 1.71 12.95 81.21
CA ASN A 272 0.56 13.13 80.30
C ASN A 272 0.50 14.38 79.37
N THR A 273 0.04 14.31 78.10
CA THR A 273 -0.70 13.25 77.37
C THR A 273 -0.59 13.45 75.84
N VAL A 274 -0.34 12.35 75.09
CA VAL A 274 -1.03 11.85 73.86
C VAL A 274 -1.37 12.88 72.74
N TYR A 275 -0.98 12.76 71.46
CA TYR A 275 -1.02 11.66 70.43
C TYR A 275 0.17 11.81 69.43
N TYR A 276 0.55 10.93 68.48
CA TYR A 276 0.18 9.56 68.02
C TYR A 276 1.50 8.73 67.88
N LYS A 277 1.57 7.42 68.17
CA LYS A 277 1.23 6.22 67.35
C LYS A 277 2.09 6.09 66.05
N ARG A 278 3.25 5.38 66.05
CA ARG A 278 3.50 3.90 66.04
C ARG A 278 3.35 3.29 64.62
N ALA A 279 4.20 2.42 64.05
CA ALA A 279 5.49 1.76 64.38
C ALA A 279 6.24 1.48 63.04
N LEU A 280 7.58 1.46 62.93
CA LEU A 280 8.52 0.38 63.30
C LEU A 280 8.14 -1.02 62.77
N ASP A 281 8.84 -1.50 61.75
CA ASP A 281 9.72 -2.68 61.84
C ASP A 281 10.57 -2.89 60.56
N ALA A 282 11.75 -3.48 60.73
CA ALA A 282 12.72 -3.86 59.70
C ALA A 282 13.49 -5.10 60.18
N PRO A 283 14.55 -5.55 59.49
CA PRO A 283 14.60 -6.17 58.16
C PRO A 283 14.91 -7.68 58.26
N ASN A 284 14.98 -8.42 57.14
CA ASN A 284 15.69 -9.71 57.11
C ASN A 284 16.29 -10.04 55.73
N TYR A 285 17.60 -10.26 55.68
CA TYR A 285 18.31 -10.85 54.53
C TYR A 285 18.23 -12.39 54.61
N ARG A 286 18.10 -13.08 53.47
CA ARG A 286 18.44 -14.52 53.40
C ARG A 286 19.12 -14.89 52.08
N ARG A 287 20.17 -15.71 52.16
CA ARG A 287 21.01 -16.18 51.05
C ARG A 287 20.34 -17.29 50.22
N GLN A 288 20.76 -17.35 48.96
CA GLN A 288 21.07 -18.54 48.13
C GLN A 288 20.18 -19.79 48.23
N THR A 289 19.76 -20.27 47.06
CA THR A 289 20.07 -21.65 46.64
C THR A 289 20.28 -21.71 45.12
N SER A 290 21.44 -22.22 44.71
CA SER A 290 21.67 -22.65 43.33
C SER A 290 21.06 -24.04 43.18
N GLY A 291 20.10 -24.21 42.28
CA GLY A 291 19.46 -25.48 41.96
C GLY A 291 19.94 -26.01 40.62
N GLY A 292 20.98 -26.84 40.63
CA GLY A 292 21.40 -27.56 39.43
C GLY A 292 20.39 -28.66 39.07
N VAL A 293 20.02 -28.75 37.79
CA VAL A 293 19.22 -29.87 37.27
C VAL A 293 20.16 -30.97 36.79
N ILE A 294 19.93 -32.17 37.30
CA ILE A 294 20.74 -33.37 37.02
C ILE A 294 20.35 -33.96 35.67
N ILE A 295 21.35 -34.32 34.88
CA ILE A 295 21.18 -35.10 33.65
C ILE A 295 21.26 -36.59 34.03
N THR A 296 20.17 -37.33 33.87
CA THR A 296 20.19 -38.81 33.85
C THR A 296 20.42 -39.30 32.42
N PRO A 297 21.34 -40.25 32.17
CA PRO A 297 21.59 -40.80 30.84
C PRO A 297 20.49 -41.76 30.38
N LEU A 298 20.53 -42.11 29.09
CA LEU A 298 19.68 -43.12 28.46
C LEU A 298 20.01 -44.53 28.97
N ASP A 299 18.97 -45.36 29.02
CA ASP A 299 18.95 -46.73 28.48
C ASP A 299 17.80 -46.80 27.46
#